data_AF-A0A5K3FFT3-F1
#
_entry.id   AF-A0A5K3FFT3-F1
#
_cell.length_a   1.000
_cell.length_b   1.000
_cell.length_c   1.000
_cell.angle_alpha   90.00
_cell.angle_beta   90.00
_cell.angle_gamma   90.00
#
_symmetry.space_group_name_H-M   'P 1'
#
loop_
_entity.id
_entity.type
_entity.pdbx_description
1 polymer ?
#
loop_
_entity_poly.entity_id
_entity_poly.type
_entity_poly.pdbx_seq_one_letter_code
_entity_poly.pdbx_strand_id
1 'polypeptide(L)'
;MNLNKNAPFDIVEFGPGSGALIATILKTLCKFPTGSSLFRRLHLIERSDYLRQKQETVIYPLLKTLHLKPEVKWHSSIDDVPRGCSTYYLAHEFLDALPVHRFQLVDGKWREVFVNAVNPVNPNELGDQLSFFVSRSLTMACETYLPLAGDLSGKNCVEVCPEAGAIVQKLAARIAADGGAALVIDYGHCGEKGDTLRAFKNHQLHDPLRDPGEADITADVDFAFLHRSIEATKEQVIVHGPVSQAYFLVHMGILMRVKVCDLCLRFFLHRSFQLGCGTHYSITVCSP
;
A
#
# COMPACT_ATOMS: atom_id res chain seq x y z
N MET A 1 13.28 16.98 11.54
CA MET A 1 13.15 15.65 12.18
C MET A 1 13.76 15.63 13.57
N ASN A 2 12.98 16.08 14.55
CA ASN A 2 13.31 15.87 15.95
C ASN A 2 12.71 14.53 16.40
N LEU A 3 13.21 13.41 15.85
CA LEU A 3 12.84 12.08 16.34
C LEU A 3 13.38 11.99 17.76
N ASN A 4 12.49 11.93 18.76
CA ASN A 4 12.88 11.85 20.16
C ASN A 4 13.62 10.51 20.38
N LYS A 5 14.95 10.55 20.29
CA LYS A 5 15.83 9.36 20.20
C LYS A 5 15.74 8.41 21.39
N ASN A 6 15.08 8.82 22.47
CA ASN A 6 14.96 8.08 23.72
C ASN A 6 13.49 7.81 24.13
N ALA A 7 12.51 8.06 23.27
CA ALA A 7 11.11 7.77 23.56
C ALA A 7 10.73 6.33 23.15
N PRO A 8 9.90 5.62 23.93
CA PRO A 8 9.29 4.37 23.49
C PRO A 8 8.49 4.58 22.21
N PHE A 9 8.49 3.57 21.34
CA PHE A 9 7.78 3.62 20.08
C PHE A 9 7.05 2.31 19.76
N ASP A 10 6.04 2.44 18.91
CA ASP A 10 5.29 1.33 18.35
C ASP A 10 5.59 1.18 16.84
N ILE A 11 5.42 -0.02 16.31
CA ILE A 11 5.45 -0.30 14.86
C ILE A 11 4.07 -0.76 14.44
N VAL A 12 3.55 -0.21 13.34
CA VAL A 12 2.30 -0.62 12.70
C VAL A 12 2.61 -1.05 11.28
N GLU A 13 2.24 -2.27 10.89
CA GLU A 13 2.34 -2.75 9.50
C GLU A 13 0.93 -3.00 8.94
N PHE A 14 0.64 -2.42 7.77
CA PHE A 14 -0.58 -2.64 7.00
C PHE A 14 -0.37 -3.80 6.05
N GLY A 15 -1.30 -4.75 6.04
CA GLY A 15 -1.27 -5.91 5.15
C GLY A 15 0.07 -6.66 5.17
N PRO A 16 0.54 -7.17 6.32
CA PRO A 16 1.87 -7.78 6.43
C PRO A 16 2.03 -9.09 5.63
N GLY A 17 0.97 -9.58 4.97
CA GLY A 17 0.97 -10.76 4.10
C GLY A 17 1.47 -11.99 4.86
N SER A 18 2.63 -12.50 4.46
CA SER A 18 3.25 -13.65 5.13
C SER A 18 3.96 -13.32 6.46
N GLY A 19 4.12 -12.03 6.81
CA GLY A 19 4.92 -11.57 7.94
C GLY A 19 6.43 -11.53 7.66
N ALA A 20 6.86 -11.70 6.41
CA ALA A 20 8.27 -11.74 6.04
C ALA A 20 8.99 -10.39 6.24
N LEU A 21 8.31 -9.28 5.93
CA LEU A 21 8.87 -7.94 6.09
C LEU A 21 9.07 -7.63 7.58
N ILE A 22 8.02 -7.73 8.40
CA ILE A 22 8.16 -7.51 9.84
C ILE A 22 9.20 -8.43 10.48
N ALA A 23 9.28 -9.71 10.06
CA ALA A 23 10.30 -10.63 10.55
C ALA A 23 11.72 -10.13 10.26
N THR A 24 11.94 -9.55 9.08
CA THR A 24 13.24 -8.97 8.69
C THR A 24 13.56 -7.70 9.50
N ILE A 25 12.54 -6.87 9.73
CA ILE A 25 12.65 -5.66 10.55
C ILE A 25 13.02 -6.03 11.99
N LEU A 26 12.33 -6.98 12.61
CA LEU A 26 12.60 -7.44 13.97
C LEU A 26 14.04 -7.97 14.11
N LYS A 27 14.49 -8.82 13.17
CA LYS A 27 15.88 -9.34 13.14
C LYS A 27 16.91 -8.21 13.07
N THR A 28 16.60 -7.16 12.33
CA THR A 28 17.48 -5.99 12.15
C THR A 28 17.46 -5.10 13.39
N LEU A 29 16.27 -4.84 13.95
CA LEU A 29 16.08 -4.00 15.13
C LEU A 29 16.85 -4.53 16.35
N CYS A 30 16.89 -5.85 16.55
CA CYS A 30 17.68 -6.48 17.61
C CYS A 30 19.19 -6.22 17.54
N LYS A 31 19.71 -5.83 16.37
CA LYS A 31 21.13 -5.45 16.24
C LYS A 31 21.42 -4.06 16.80
N PHE A 32 20.39 -3.31 17.20
CA PHE A 32 20.49 -1.98 17.78
C PHE A 32 19.91 -1.99 19.21
N PRO A 33 20.71 -2.29 20.24
CA PRO A 33 20.23 -2.47 21.61
C PRO A 33 19.35 -1.32 22.11
N THR A 34 19.79 -0.07 21.92
CA THR A 34 19.03 1.13 22.29
C THR A 34 17.66 1.22 21.61
N GLY A 35 17.59 0.89 20.31
CA GLY A 35 16.32 0.88 19.58
C GLY A 35 15.42 -0.24 20.04
N SER A 36 15.96 -1.45 20.18
CA SER A 36 15.22 -2.62 20.64
C SER A 36 14.65 -2.48 22.05
N SER A 37 15.32 -1.75 22.96
CA SER A 37 14.82 -1.48 24.30
C SER A 37 13.65 -0.49 24.35
N LEU A 38 13.52 0.35 23.33
CA LEU A 38 12.44 1.34 23.22
C LEU A 38 11.22 0.81 22.45
N PHE A 39 11.38 -0.32 21.76
CA PHE A 39 10.32 -0.95 21.00
C PHE A 39 9.30 -1.62 21.92
N ARG A 40 8.08 -1.08 21.94
CA ARG A 40 7.05 -1.44 22.93
C ARG A 40 5.96 -2.33 22.35
N ARG A 41 5.38 -1.97 21.21
CA ARG A 41 4.25 -2.70 20.61
C ARG A 41 4.41 -2.91 19.13
N LEU A 42 3.97 -4.07 18.68
CA LEU A 42 3.77 -4.41 17.28
C LEU A 42 2.26 -4.49 16.99
N HIS A 43 1.81 -3.68 16.06
CA HIS A 43 0.44 -3.66 15.59
C HIS A 43 0.40 -4.08 14.13
N LEU A 44 -0.51 -4.99 13.79
CA LEU A 44 -0.63 -5.55 12.44
C LEU A 44 -2.06 -5.34 11.96
N ILE A 45 -2.25 -4.61 10.87
CA ILE A 45 -3.57 -4.37 10.30
C ILE A 45 -3.80 -5.42 9.21
N GLU A 46 -4.61 -6.41 9.53
CA GLU A 46 -4.88 -7.58 8.70
C GLU A 46 -6.32 -8.02 8.93
N ARG A 47 -7.12 -8.19 7.87
CA ARG A 47 -8.52 -8.63 7.97
C ARG A 47 -8.69 -10.14 7.82
N SER A 48 -7.74 -10.82 7.19
CA SER A 48 -7.80 -12.26 6.92
C SER A 48 -7.31 -13.09 8.11
N ASP A 49 -8.22 -13.85 8.73
CA ASP A 49 -7.86 -14.75 9.85
C ASP A 49 -6.84 -15.82 9.45
N TYR A 50 -6.89 -16.28 8.20
CA TYR A 50 -5.88 -17.20 7.66
C TYR A 50 -4.48 -16.56 7.67
N LEU A 51 -4.36 -15.31 7.22
CA LEU A 51 -3.08 -14.59 7.21
C LEU A 51 -2.63 -14.26 8.64
N ARG A 52 -3.53 -13.87 9.54
CA ARG A 52 -3.21 -13.66 10.97
C ARG A 52 -2.56 -14.90 11.58
N GLN A 53 -3.17 -16.07 11.42
CA GLN A 53 -2.62 -17.33 11.92
C GLN A 53 -1.24 -17.62 11.32
N LYS A 54 -1.08 -17.42 10.00
CA LYS A 54 0.23 -17.59 9.34
C LYS A 54 1.28 -16.65 9.92
N GLN A 55 0.95 -15.38 10.13
CA GLN A 55 1.85 -14.38 10.71
C GLN A 55 2.23 -14.74 12.15
N GLU A 56 1.30 -15.24 12.98
CA GLU A 56 1.59 -15.70 14.33
C GLU A 56 2.66 -16.79 14.36
N THR A 57 2.57 -17.77 13.45
CA THR A 57 3.57 -18.85 13.34
C THR A 57 4.97 -18.36 12.97
N VAL A 58 5.08 -17.19 12.34
CA VAL A 58 6.35 -16.56 11.99
C VAL A 58 6.86 -15.66 13.11
N ILE A 59 5.98 -14.85 13.68
CA ILE A 59 6.35 -13.74 14.58
C ILE A 59 6.65 -14.24 15.99
N TYR A 60 5.80 -15.07 16.59
CA TYR A 60 6.00 -15.49 17.97
C TYR A 60 7.29 -16.29 18.20
N PRO A 61 7.62 -17.31 17.37
CA PRO A 61 8.89 -18.00 17.51
C PRO A 61 10.09 -17.07 17.34
N LEU A 62 10.00 -16.13 16.38
CA LEU A 62 11.07 -15.18 16.12
C LEU A 62 11.31 -14.23 17.30
N LEU A 63 10.24 -13.66 17.90
CA LEU A 63 10.37 -12.80 19.08
C LEU A 63 11.04 -13.54 20.24
N LYS A 64 10.70 -14.82 20.45
CA LYS A 64 11.34 -15.67 21.46
C LYS A 64 12.83 -15.85 21.18
N THR A 65 13.21 -16.20 19.95
CA THR A 65 14.63 -16.33 19.54
C THR A 65 15.40 -15.03 19.73
N LEU A 66 14.78 -13.90 19.41
CA LEU A 66 15.37 -12.58 19.49
C LEU A 66 15.35 -11.96 20.90
N HIS A 67 14.73 -12.63 21.87
CA HIS A 67 14.51 -12.14 23.24
C HIS A 67 13.80 -10.78 23.30
N LEU A 68 12.99 -10.47 22.28
CA LEU A 68 12.12 -9.30 22.25
C LEU A 68 10.79 -9.62 22.94
N LYS A 69 10.26 -8.65 23.69
CA LYS A 69 8.97 -8.80 24.39
C LYS A 69 8.00 -7.64 24.11
N PRO A 70 7.77 -7.25 22.83
CA PRO A 70 6.73 -6.29 22.52
C PRO A 70 5.36 -6.91 22.75
N GLU A 71 4.37 -6.07 23.02
CA GLU A 71 2.96 -6.48 22.91
C GLU A 71 2.60 -6.59 21.43
N VAL A 72 2.13 -7.76 20.96
CA VAL A 72 1.72 -7.98 19.57
C VAL A 72 0.20 -8.03 19.49
N LYS A 73 -0.40 -7.22 18.60
CA LYS A 73 -1.84 -7.19 18.38
C LYS A 73 -2.19 -7.05 16.90
N TRP A 74 -3.19 -7.82 16.48
CA TRP A 74 -3.81 -7.70 15.17
C TRP A 74 -5.08 -6.85 15.25
N HIS A 75 -5.29 -6.04 14.22
CA HIS A 75 -6.39 -5.10 14.10
C HIS A 75 -7.04 -5.22 12.72
N SER A 76 -8.31 -4.88 12.60
CA SER A 76 -9.02 -4.87 11.30
C SER A 76 -8.95 -3.51 10.61
N SER A 77 -8.75 -2.44 11.39
CA SER A 77 -8.58 -1.07 10.91
C SER A 77 -7.46 -0.36 11.69
N ILE A 78 -6.90 0.68 11.07
CA ILE A 78 -6.05 1.64 11.79
C ILE A 78 -6.77 2.26 12.99
N ASP A 79 -8.10 2.44 12.92
CA ASP A 79 -8.89 3.08 13.97
C ASP A 79 -8.81 2.34 15.32
N ASP A 80 -8.60 1.02 15.29
CA ASP A 80 -8.50 0.16 16.48
C ASP A 80 -7.12 0.25 17.14
N VAL A 81 -6.10 0.74 16.41
CA VAL A 81 -4.75 0.89 16.92
C VAL A 81 -4.70 2.06 17.91
N PRO A 82 -4.20 1.86 19.16
CA PRO A 82 -4.12 2.90 20.17
C PRO A 82 -3.33 4.15 19.74
N ARG A 83 -3.71 5.30 20.30
CA ARG A 83 -3.03 6.60 20.12
C ARG A 83 -2.12 6.94 21.31
N GLY A 84 -1.39 8.05 21.22
CA GLY A 84 -0.61 8.62 22.33
C GLY A 84 0.83 8.12 22.40
N CYS A 85 1.39 7.63 21.30
CA CYS A 85 2.79 7.21 21.24
C CYS A 85 3.36 7.39 19.83
N SER A 86 4.64 7.78 19.77
CA SER A 86 5.39 7.85 18.52
C SER A 86 5.33 6.50 17.81
N THR A 87 4.81 6.49 16.60
CA THR A 87 4.54 5.25 15.87
C THR A 87 5.15 5.27 14.48
N TYR A 88 5.78 4.17 14.09
CA TYR A 88 6.31 3.97 12.74
C TYR A 88 5.36 3.08 11.95
N TYR A 89 4.76 3.63 10.91
CA TYR A 89 3.80 2.95 10.05
C TYR A 89 4.47 2.45 8.77
N LEU A 90 4.13 1.24 8.35
CA LEU A 90 4.65 0.59 7.14
C LEU A 90 3.48 0.07 6.32
N ALA A 91 3.41 0.46 5.06
CA ALA A 91 2.51 -0.13 4.07
C ALA A 91 3.35 -0.51 2.86
N HIS A 92 3.45 -1.80 2.58
CA HIS A 92 4.28 -2.34 1.49
C HIS A 92 3.42 -3.23 0.61
N GLU A 93 3.14 -2.80 -0.62
CA GLU A 93 2.21 -3.49 -1.54
C GLU A 93 0.87 -3.76 -0.85
N PHE A 94 0.24 -2.68 -0.37
CA PHE A 94 -1.00 -2.75 0.41
C PHE A 94 -2.11 -1.89 -0.21
N LEU A 95 -1.75 -0.75 -0.80
CA LEU A 95 -2.73 0.20 -1.33
C LEU A 95 -3.22 -0.23 -2.71
N ASP A 96 -2.39 -0.93 -3.50
CA ASP A 96 -2.75 -1.48 -4.81
C ASP A 96 -3.85 -2.55 -4.78
N ALA A 97 -3.99 -3.22 -3.63
CA ALA A 97 -5.04 -4.20 -3.37
C ALA A 97 -6.35 -3.57 -2.86
N LEU A 98 -6.41 -2.24 -2.65
CA LEU A 98 -7.62 -1.57 -2.17
C LEU A 98 -8.62 -1.32 -3.31
N PRO A 99 -9.93 -1.32 -3.02
CA PRO A 99 -10.95 -1.08 -4.05
C PRO A 99 -10.81 0.28 -4.73
N VAL A 100 -10.92 0.29 -6.06
CA VAL A 100 -10.89 1.51 -6.89
C VAL A 100 -12.24 1.74 -7.57
N HIS A 101 -12.64 3.01 -7.67
CA HIS A 101 -13.69 3.47 -8.57
C HIS A 101 -13.07 3.91 -9.89
N ARG A 102 -13.62 3.44 -11.00
CA ARG A 102 -13.18 3.81 -12.34
C ARG A 102 -14.20 4.74 -12.99
N PHE A 103 -13.73 5.81 -13.61
CA PHE A 103 -14.53 6.76 -14.36
C PHE A 103 -14.01 6.88 -15.79
N GLN A 104 -14.92 6.98 -16.75
CA GLN A 104 -14.61 7.10 -18.17
C GLN A 104 -15.31 8.32 -18.78
N LEU A 105 -14.62 9.01 -19.68
CA LEU A 105 -15.17 10.13 -20.45
C LEU A 105 -15.91 9.58 -21.68
N VAL A 106 -17.22 9.78 -21.71
CA VAL A 106 -18.10 9.37 -22.82
C VAL A 106 -18.94 10.57 -23.26
N ASP A 107 -18.88 10.91 -24.55
CA ASP A 107 -19.58 12.06 -25.15
C ASP A 107 -19.37 13.37 -24.36
N GLY A 108 -18.13 13.60 -23.93
CA GLY A 108 -17.73 14.79 -23.16
C GLY A 108 -18.22 14.79 -21.70
N LYS A 109 -18.77 13.68 -21.20
CA LYS A 109 -19.25 13.55 -19.81
C LYS A 109 -18.55 12.41 -19.10
N TRP A 110 -18.07 12.67 -17.89
CA TRP A 110 -17.54 11.62 -17.03
C TRP A 110 -18.68 10.74 -16.48
N ARG A 111 -18.43 9.45 -16.48
CA ARG A 111 -19.36 8.40 -16.07
C ARG A 111 -18.62 7.33 -15.29
N GLU A 112 -19.22 6.82 -14.24
CA GLU A 112 -18.69 5.68 -13.49
C GLU A 112 -18.79 4.41 -14.32
N VAL A 113 -17.77 3.55 -14.20
CA VAL A 113 -17.71 2.21 -14.80
C VAL A 113 -18.10 1.19 -13.73
N PHE A 114 -19.07 0.36 -14.07
CA PHE A 114 -19.60 -0.74 -13.25
C PHE A 114 -19.25 -2.10 -13.85
N VAL A 115 -19.42 -3.13 -13.05
CA VAL A 115 -19.43 -4.52 -13.51
C VAL A 115 -20.87 -5.00 -13.56
N ASN A 116 -21.27 -5.65 -14.66
CA ASN A 116 -22.60 -6.25 -14.78
C ASN A 116 -22.51 -7.67 -15.34
N ALA A 117 -23.51 -8.49 -15.00
CA ALA A 117 -23.72 -9.81 -15.58
C ALA A 117 -24.31 -9.66 -16.99
N VAL A 118 -23.75 -10.41 -17.94
CA VAL A 118 -24.22 -10.51 -19.33
C VAL A 118 -24.40 -11.95 -19.72
N ASN A 119 -25.37 -12.22 -20.58
CA ASN A 119 -25.49 -13.53 -21.21
C ASN A 119 -24.22 -13.83 -22.02
N PRO A 120 -23.73 -15.07 -22.00
CA PRO A 120 -22.54 -15.45 -22.75
C PRO A 120 -22.76 -15.22 -24.25
N VAL A 121 -21.75 -14.64 -24.91
CA VAL A 121 -21.79 -14.40 -26.36
C VAL A 121 -21.75 -15.75 -27.12
N ASN A 122 -21.10 -16.75 -26.53
CA ASN A 122 -21.05 -18.11 -27.05
C ASN A 122 -22.07 -19.00 -26.32
N PRO A 123 -23.06 -19.60 -27.02
CA PRO A 123 -24.06 -20.47 -26.39
C PRO A 123 -23.47 -21.72 -25.72
N ASN A 124 -22.22 -22.08 -26.03
CA ASN A 124 -21.51 -23.21 -25.41
C ASN A 124 -20.85 -22.84 -24.08
N GLU A 125 -20.79 -21.56 -23.72
CA GLU A 125 -20.30 -21.11 -22.42
C GLU A 125 -21.45 -21.11 -21.41
N LEU A 126 -21.23 -21.74 -20.26
CA LEU A 126 -22.23 -21.87 -19.20
C LEU A 126 -22.07 -20.74 -18.18
N GLY A 127 -23.18 -20.12 -17.79
CA GLY A 127 -23.24 -19.09 -16.75
C GLY A 127 -23.16 -17.65 -17.29
N ASP A 128 -23.55 -16.70 -16.45
CA ASP A 128 -23.42 -15.27 -16.74
C ASP A 128 -21.93 -14.88 -16.80
N GLN A 129 -21.56 -14.06 -17.78
CA GLN A 129 -20.24 -13.45 -17.87
C GLN A 129 -20.25 -12.06 -17.24
N LEU A 130 -19.11 -11.62 -16.73
CA LEU A 130 -18.97 -10.26 -16.23
C LEU A 130 -18.40 -9.36 -17.32
N SER A 131 -18.93 -8.15 -17.45
CA SER A 131 -18.39 -7.14 -18.36
C SER A 131 -18.45 -5.75 -17.75
N PHE A 132 -17.57 -4.86 -18.19
CA PHE A 132 -17.54 -3.46 -17.77
C PHE A 132 -18.62 -2.66 -18.51
N PHE A 133 -19.39 -1.87 -17.77
CA PHE A 133 -20.43 -1.00 -18.30
C PHE A 133 -20.28 0.42 -17.80
N VAL A 134 -20.43 1.37 -18.70
CA VAL A 134 -20.48 2.79 -18.34
C VAL A 134 -21.90 3.14 -17.89
N SER A 135 -21.99 3.83 -16.75
CA SER A 135 -23.26 4.34 -16.23
C SER A 135 -23.99 5.24 -17.21
N ARG A 136 -25.31 5.09 -17.27
CA ARG A 136 -26.18 5.92 -18.14
C ARG A 136 -26.45 7.30 -17.53
N SER A 137 -26.45 7.38 -16.21
CA SER A 137 -26.69 8.59 -15.43
C SER A 137 -25.49 8.93 -14.56
N LEU A 138 -25.45 10.17 -14.07
CA LEU A 138 -24.48 10.56 -13.05
C LEU A 138 -24.76 9.76 -11.76
N THR A 139 -23.70 9.29 -11.10
CA THR A 139 -23.80 8.56 -9.84
C THR A 139 -23.25 9.39 -8.69
N MET A 140 -23.58 9.01 -7.46
CA MET A 140 -23.01 9.66 -6.27
C MET A 140 -21.47 9.55 -6.24
N ALA A 141 -20.91 8.45 -6.75
CA ALA A 141 -19.46 8.28 -6.83
C ALA A 141 -18.84 9.27 -7.81
N CYS A 142 -19.52 9.58 -8.93
CA CYS A 142 -19.07 10.65 -9.83
C CYS A 142 -19.03 12.00 -9.12
N GLU A 143 -20.02 12.33 -8.30
CA GLU A 143 -20.04 13.62 -7.59
C GLU A 143 -19.03 13.68 -6.43
N THR A 144 -18.78 12.54 -5.77
CA THR A 144 -17.99 12.49 -4.53
C THR A 144 -16.51 12.19 -4.78
N TYR A 145 -16.20 11.23 -5.67
CA TYR A 145 -14.84 10.72 -5.84
C TYR A 145 -14.13 11.27 -7.08
N LEU A 146 -14.85 11.56 -8.17
CA LEU A 146 -14.21 12.14 -9.36
C LEU A 146 -13.47 13.45 -9.06
N PRO A 147 -13.97 14.38 -8.21
CA PRO A 147 -13.22 15.59 -7.86
C PRO A 147 -11.87 15.30 -7.19
N LEU A 148 -11.72 14.13 -6.57
CA LEU A 148 -10.48 13.71 -5.90
C LEU A 148 -9.38 13.31 -6.89
N ALA A 149 -9.74 12.92 -8.12
CA ALA A 149 -8.82 12.52 -9.18
C ALA A 149 -7.87 13.66 -9.64
N GLY A 150 -8.16 14.92 -9.27
CA GLY A 150 -7.33 16.07 -9.61
C GLY A 150 -7.56 16.55 -11.04
N ASP A 151 -6.49 16.88 -11.76
CA ASP A 151 -6.58 17.35 -13.15
C ASP A 151 -7.04 16.23 -14.08
N LEU A 152 -8.13 16.49 -14.81
CA LEU A 152 -8.75 15.59 -15.77
C LEU A 152 -8.39 15.93 -17.22
N SER A 153 -7.61 16.99 -17.44
CA SER A 153 -7.24 17.48 -18.77
C SER A 153 -6.51 16.43 -19.59
N GLY A 154 -7.01 16.16 -20.81
CA GLY A 154 -6.42 15.17 -21.71
C GLY A 154 -6.64 13.71 -21.32
N LYS A 155 -7.42 13.43 -20.26
CA LYS A 155 -7.72 12.07 -19.81
C LYS A 155 -9.06 11.57 -20.35
N ASN A 156 -9.11 10.29 -20.68
CA ASN A 156 -10.33 9.57 -21.07
C ASN A 156 -10.79 8.56 -20.02
N CYS A 157 -9.93 8.19 -19.07
CA CYS A 157 -10.19 7.27 -17.98
C CYS A 157 -9.43 7.74 -16.73
N VAL A 158 -10.03 7.59 -15.54
CA VAL A 158 -9.38 7.82 -14.25
C VAL A 158 -9.84 6.78 -13.23
N GLU A 159 -8.94 6.42 -12.32
CA GLU A 159 -9.20 5.54 -11.19
C GLU A 159 -8.98 6.33 -9.89
N VAL A 160 -9.86 6.12 -8.91
CA VAL A 160 -9.78 6.77 -7.59
C VAL A 160 -9.93 5.71 -6.52
N CYS A 161 -9.04 5.70 -5.52
CA CYS A 161 -9.14 4.83 -4.35
C CYS A 161 -9.49 5.64 -3.10
N PRO A 162 -10.78 5.83 -2.76
CA PRO A 162 -11.17 6.61 -1.59
C PRO A 162 -10.60 6.07 -0.27
N GLU A 163 -10.47 4.74 -0.14
CA GLU A 163 -9.94 4.10 1.07
C GLU A 163 -8.46 4.42 1.27
N ALA A 164 -7.64 4.39 0.20
CA ALA A 164 -6.24 4.80 0.29
C ALA A 164 -6.10 6.25 0.76
N GLY A 165 -6.92 7.15 0.21
CA GLY A 165 -7.00 8.55 0.64
C GLY A 165 -7.35 8.70 2.12
N ALA A 166 -8.38 7.98 2.59
CA ALA A 166 -8.78 7.99 3.99
C ALA A 166 -7.69 7.45 4.93
N ILE A 167 -6.95 6.42 4.52
CA ILE A 167 -5.85 5.85 5.30
C ILE A 167 -4.71 6.86 5.45
N VAL A 168 -4.26 7.49 4.37
CA VAL A 168 -3.15 8.47 4.46
C VAL A 168 -3.54 9.73 5.23
N GLN A 169 -4.82 10.13 5.18
CA GLN A 169 -5.34 11.20 6.03
C GLN A 169 -5.27 10.85 7.52
N LYS A 170 -5.66 9.63 7.88
CA LYS A 170 -5.56 9.15 9.28
C LYS A 170 -4.10 9.02 9.72
N LEU A 171 -3.20 8.58 8.84
CA LEU A 171 -1.77 8.54 9.12
C LEU A 171 -1.21 9.94 9.40
N ALA A 172 -1.55 10.93 8.57
CA ALA A 172 -1.14 12.32 8.75
C ALA A 172 -1.60 12.86 10.11
N ALA A 173 -2.89 12.70 10.45
CA ALA A 173 -3.44 13.14 11.72
C ALA A 173 -2.77 12.47 12.94
N ARG A 174 -2.46 11.17 12.84
CA ARG A 174 -1.78 10.44 13.92
C ARG A 174 -0.33 10.89 14.09
N ILE A 175 0.41 11.05 12.99
CA ILE A 175 1.80 11.51 13.02
C ILE A 175 1.88 12.95 13.54
N ALA A 176 0.95 13.82 13.16
CA ALA A 176 0.89 15.19 13.68
C ALA A 176 0.62 15.23 15.18
N ALA A 177 -0.27 14.39 15.68
CA ALA A 177 -0.66 14.37 17.09
C ALA A 177 0.37 13.66 18.01
N ASP A 178 0.84 12.49 17.60
CA ASP A 178 1.59 11.57 18.47
C ASP A 178 3.09 11.46 18.09
N GLY A 179 3.47 12.03 16.94
CA GLY A 179 4.80 11.90 16.35
C GLY A 179 5.02 10.57 15.62
N GLY A 180 6.17 10.45 14.97
CA GLY A 180 6.57 9.27 14.22
C GLY A 180 6.64 9.49 12.71
N ALA A 181 6.51 8.42 11.95
CA ALA A 181 6.61 8.46 10.49
C ALA A 181 5.86 7.29 9.83
N ALA A 182 5.47 7.46 8.57
CA ALA A 182 4.94 6.41 7.72
C ALA A 182 5.84 6.22 6.50
N LEU A 183 6.07 4.98 6.10
CA LEU A 183 6.67 4.60 4.83
C LEU A 183 5.65 3.78 4.03
N VAL A 184 5.22 4.34 2.90
CA VAL A 184 4.29 3.72 1.96
C VAL A 184 5.06 3.38 0.70
N ILE A 185 5.09 2.10 0.33
CA ILE A 185 5.79 1.56 -0.84
C ILE A 185 4.78 0.79 -1.66
N ASP A 186 4.60 1.18 -2.92
CA ASP A 186 3.65 0.52 -3.80
C ASP A 186 3.96 0.74 -5.29
N TYR A 187 3.35 -0.06 -6.16
CA TYR A 187 3.36 0.18 -7.60
C TYR A 187 2.44 1.35 -7.92
N GLY A 188 2.89 2.30 -8.74
CA GLY A 188 2.06 3.48 -8.95
C GLY A 188 2.51 4.45 -10.03
N HIS A 189 1.95 5.64 -9.92
CA HIS A 189 2.18 6.78 -10.81
C HIS A 189 1.86 8.10 -10.08
N CYS A 190 2.11 9.24 -10.71
CA CYS A 190 1.88 10.59 -10.17
C CYS A 190 0.70 11.29 -10.87
N GLY A 191 -0.41 10.59 -11.04
CA GLY A 191 -1.63 11.11 -11.69
C GLY A 191 -1.66 11.02 -13.22
N GLU A 192 -0.65 10.46 -13.89
CA GLU A 192 -0.61 10.38 -15.36
C GLU A 192 -1.37 9.19 -15.97
N LYS A 193 -1.63 8.11 -15.20
CA LYS A 193 -2.38 6.94 -15.68
C LYS A 193 -3.84 6.99 -15.19
N GLY A 194 -4.67 6.14 -15.80
CA GLY A 194 -6.08 6.01 -15.41
C GLY A 194 -6.75 4.69 -15.78
N ASP A 195 -6.06 3.76 -16.44
CA ASP A 195 -6.52 2.39 -16.68
C ASP A 195 -5.41 1.43 -16.24
N THR A 196 -5.43 1.07 -14.96
CA THR A 196 -4.34 0.33 -14.32
C THR A 196 -4.79 -0.94 -13.62
N LEU A 197 -6.11 -1.13 -13.47
CA LEU A 197 -6.68 -2.39 -12.97
C LEU A 197 -6.18 -3.57 -13.80
N ARG A 198 -5.58 -4.55 -13.12
CA ARG A 198 -5.05 -5.77 -13.71
C ARG A 198 -5.46 -6.94 -12.83
N ALA A 199 -5.48 -8.12 -13.43
CA ALA A 199 -5.54 -9.35 -12.68
C ALA A 199 -4.39 -10.27 -13.03
N PHE A 200 -3.94 -11.04 -12.05
CA PHE A 200 -2.89 -12.03 -12.19
C PHE A 200 -3.35 -13.38 -11.68
N LYS A 201 -3.23 -14.41 -12.52
CA LYS A 201 -3.50 -15.80 -12.15
C LYS A 201 -2.30 -16.65 -12.55
N ASN A 202 -1.77 -17.44 -11.62
CA ASN A 202 -0.58 -18.28 -11.84
C ASN A 202 0.63 -17.50 -12.41
N HIS A 203 0.86 -16.26 -11.93
CA HIS A 203 1.91 -15.34 -12.39
C HIS A 203 1.79 -14.91 -13.86
N GLN A 204 0.60 -14.95 -14.44
CA GLN A 204 0.30 -14.46 -15.79
C GLN A 204 -0.81 -13.44 -15.76
N LEU A 205 -0.78 -12.49 -16.70
CA LEU A 205 -1.86 -11.52 -16.88
C LEU A 205 -3.16 -12.26 -17.18
N HIS A 206 -4.20 -11.92 -16.45
CA HIS A 206 -5.52 -12.50 -16.55
C HIS A 206 -6.56 -11.38 -16.69
N ASP A 207 -7.70 -11.71 -17.26
CA ASP A 207 -8.83 -10.78 -17.32
C ASP A 207 -9.43 -10.62 -15.91
N PRO A 208 -9.54 -9.39 -15.35
CA PRO A 208 -10.11 -9.17 -14.02
C PRO A 208 -11.54 -9.66 -13.83
N LEU A 209 -12.30 -9.78 -14.92
CA LEU A 209 -13.70 -10.21 -14.87
C LEU A 209 -13.86 -11.72 -15.08
N ARG A 210 -12.76 -12.44 -15.34
CA ARG A 210 -12.75 -13.89 -15.53
C ARG A 210 -12.30 -14.60 -14.25
N ASP A 211 -13.02 -15.65 -13.86
CA ASP A 211 -12.77 -16.45 -12.66
C ASP A 211 -12.65 -15.59 -11.36
N PRO A 212 -13.67 -14.77 -11.04
CA PRO A 212 -13.62 -13.86 -9.88
C PRO A 212 -13.35 -14.62 -8.58
N GLY A 213 -12.37 -14.14 -7.81
CA GLY A 213 -11.90 -14.78 -6.59
C GLY A 213 -10.75 -15.79 -6.78
N GLU A 214 -10.44 -16.19 -8.02
CA GLU A 214 -9.30 -17.07 -8.33
C GLU A 214 -8.07 -16.34 -8.87
N ALA A 215 -8.22 -15.06 -9.24
CA ALA A 215 -7.14 -14.20 -9.69
C ALA A 215 -6.95 -13.03 -8.71
N ASP A 216 -5.70 -12.61 -8.57
CA ASP A 216 -5.33 -11.46 -7.74
C ASP A 216 -5.56 -10.17 -8.53
N ILE A 217 -6.31 -9.23 -7.99
CA ILE A 217 -6.69 -7.98 -8.68
C ILE A 217 -5.95 -6.83 -8.03
N THR A 218 -5.22 -6.06 -8.84
CA THR A 218 -4.45 -4.90 -8.38
C THR A 218 -4.72 -3.68 -9.26
N ALA A 219 -4.53 -2.49 -8.70
CA ALA A 219 -4.54 -1.22 -9.43
C ALA A 219 -3.32 -0.38 -9.02
N ASP A 220 -2.72 0.34 -9.97
CA ASP A 220 -1.58 1.20 -9.66
C ASP A 220 -2.03 2.34 -8.71
N VAL A 221 -1.21 2.65 -7.71
CA VAL A 221 -1.46 3.73 -6.76
C VAL A 221 -1.17 5.10 -7.38
N ASP A 222 -2.14 6.02 -7.32
CA ASP A 222 -1.92 7.44 -7.64
C ASP A 222 -1.30 8.16 -6.43
N PHE A 223 0.03 8.30 -6.44
CA PHE A 223 0.79 8.99 -5.40
C PHE A 223 0.54 10.51 -5.36
N ALA A 224 0.12 11.12 -6.48
CA ALA A 224 -0.28 12.52 -6.48
C ALA A 224 -1.63 12.71 -5.77
N PHE A 225 -2.55 11.76 -5.93
CA PHE A 225 -3.78 11.71 -5.13
C PHE A 225 -3.48 11.55 -3.64
N LEU A 226 -2.59 10.62 -3.24
CA LEU A 226 -2.21 10.47 -1.83
C LEU A 226 -1.65 11.77 -1.23
N HIS A 227 -0.80 12.48 -1.96
CA HIS A 227 -0.25 13.77 -1.53
C HIS A 227 -1.36 14.81 -1.29
N ARG A 228 -2.25 14.98 -2.27
CA ARG A 228 -3.41 15.90 -2.14
C ARG A 228 -4.32 15.50 -0.98
N SER A 229 -4.54 14.20 -0.76
CA SER A 229 -5.32 13.71 0.37
C SER A 229 -4.71 14.09 1.71
N ILE A 230 -3.38 14.00 1.85
CA ILE A 230 -2.67 14.44 3.06
C ILE A 230 -2.76 15.96 3.21
N GLU A 231 -2.48 16.73 2.17
CA GLU A 231 -2.56 18.20 2.20
C GLU A 231 -3.95 18.71 2.60
N ALA A 232 -5.00 18.03 2.15
CA ALA A 232 -6.38 18.38 2.50
C ALA A 232 -6.68 18.31 4.01
N THR A 233 -5.91 17.53 4.78
CA THR A 233 -6.06 17.46 6.25
C THR A 233 -5.60 18.74 6.96
N LYS A 234 -4.70 19.52 6.34
CA LYS A 234 -4.01 20.67 6.94
C LYS A 234 -3.23 20.34 8.22
N GLU A 235 -2.94 19.06 8.44
CA GLU A 235 -2.13 18.60 9.56
C GLU A 235 -0.67 19.03 9.36
N GLN A 236 0.03 19.27 10.48
CA GLN A 236 1.43 19.70 10.45
C GLN A 236 2.34 18.48 10.27
N VAL A 237 2.40 17.96 9.05
CA VAL A 237 3.30 16.87 8.64
C VAL A 237 4.14 17.26 7.43
N ILE A 238 5.30 16.63 7.28
CA ILE A 238 6.14 16.75 6.10
C ILE A 238 5.97 15.50 5.25
N VAL A 239 5.68 15.68 3.97
CA VAL A 239 5.59 14.59 2.99
C VAL A 239 6.81 14.66 2.07
N HIS A 240 7.50 13.54 1.94
CA HIS A 240 8.64 13.37 1.04
C HIS A 240 8.31 12.34 -0.05
N GLY A 241 8.71 12.63 -1.28
CA GLY A 241 8.49 11.76 -2.44
C GLY A 241 7.30 12.21 -3.29
N PRO A 242 6.79 11.33 -4.18
CA PRO A 242 7.26 9.96 -4.39
C PRO A 242 8.67 9.92 -5.02
N VAL A 243 9.46 8.91 -4.64
CA VAL A 243 10.72 8.57 -5.32
C VAL A 243 10.69 7.10 -5.73
N SER A 244 11.47 6.71 -6.73
CA SER A 244 11.54 5.29 -7.10
C SER A 244 12.16 4.45 -5.99
N GLN A 245 11.70 3.21 -5.84
CA GLN A 245 12.24 2.27 -4.85
C GLN A 245 13.75 2.04 -5.03
N ALA A 246 14.23 1.97 -6.28
CA ALA A 246 15.66 1.85 -6.55
C ALA A 246 16.43 3.05 -5.99
N TYR A 247 15.94 4.28 -6.22
CA TYR A 247 16.53 5.49 -5.67
C TYR A 247 16.53 5.46 -4.13
N PHE A 248 15.39 5.14 -3.52
CA PHE A 248 15.25 5.06 -2.06
C PHE A 248 16.23 4.06 -1.45
N LEU A 249 16.27 2.82 -1.95
CA LEU A 249 17.12 1.75 -1.42
C LEU A 249 18.61 2.06 -1.56
N VAL A 250 19.02 2.67 -2.68
CA VAL A 250 20.41 3.13 -2.88
C VAL A 250 20.79 4.16 -1.82
N HIS A 251 19.93 5.14 -1.56
CA HIS A 251 20.18 6.17 -0.55
C HIS A 251 20.12 5.65 0.89
N MET A 252 19.39 4.55 1.13
CA MET A 252 19.41 3.80 2.40
C MET A 252 20.64 2.89 2.55
N GLY A 253 21.54 2.86 1.57
CA GLY A 253 22.81 2.13 1.65
C GLY A 253 22.70 0.64 1.32
N ILE A 254 21.70 0.21 0.54
CA ILE A 254 21.53 -1.21 0.17
C ILE A 254 22.80 -1.83 -0.45
N LEU A 255 23.57 -1.05 -1.21
CA LEU A 255 24.82 -1.51 -1.82
C LEU A 255 25.87 -1.88 -0.78
N MET A 256 25.91 -1.20 0.36
CA MET A 256 26.79 -1.54 1.47
C MET A 256 26.34 -2.83 2.15
N ARG A 257 25.03 -3.03 2.29
CA ARG A 257 24.47 -4.27 2.85
C ARG A 257 24.75 -5.48 1.96
N VAL A 258 24.59 -5.34 0.64
CA VAL A 258 24.87 -6.42 -0.33
C VAL A 258 26.34 -6.85 -0.26
N LYS A 259 27.27 -5.89 -0.16
CA LYS A 259 28.71 -6.18 0.00
C LYS A 259 29.02 -7.02 1.24
N VAL A 260 28.33 -6.77 2.36
CA VAL A 260 28.55 -7.48 3.63
C VAL A 260 27.92 -8.87 3.62
N CYS A 261 26.83 -9.08 2.88
CA CYS A 261 26.13 -10.36 2.86
C CYS A 261 26.77 -11.42 1.93
N ASP A 262 27.91 -11.12 1.29
CA ASP A 262 28.63 -11.99 0.35
C ASP A 262 27.74 -12.61 -0.76
N LEU A 263 26.60 -11.96 -1.02
CA LEU A 263 25.74 -12.30 -2.13
C LEU A 263 26.39 -11.74 -3.39
N CYS A 264 26.83 -12.65 -4.26
CA CYS A 264 27.38 -12.37 -5.57
C CYS A 264 26.61 -11.22 -6.25
N LEU A 265 27.21 -10.03 -6.27
CA LEU A 265 26.61 -8.75 -6.69
C LEU A 265 25.88 -8.83 -8.04
N ARG A 266 26.28 -9.79 -8.88
CA ARG A 266 25.75 -10.05 -10.22
C ARG A 266 24.28 -10.47 -10.25
N PHE A 267 23.77 -11.15 -9.22
CA PHE A 267 22.37 -11.60 -9.21
C PHE A 267 21.38 -10.51 -8.77
N PHE A 268 21.77 -9.64 -7.83
CA PHE A 268 20.89 -8.64 -7.23
C PHE A 268 20.65 -7.46 -8.18
N LEU A 269 21.70 -6.96 -8.83
CA LEU A 269 21.58 -5.86 -9.80
C LEU A 269 20.83 -6.28 -11.07
N HIS A 270 20.97 -7.54 -11.51
CA HIS A 270 20.35 -7.99 -12.76
C HIS A 270 18.83 -8.20 -12.63
N ARG A 271 18.30 -8.57 -11.45
CA ARG A 271 16.85 -8.74 -11.24
C ARG A 271 16.13 -7.46 -10.81
N SER A 272 16.75 -6.62 -9.98
CA SER A 272 16.13 -5.35 -9.55
C SER A 272 16.08 -4.28 -10.65
N PHE A 273 16.95 -4.36 -11.67
CA PHE A 273 16.91 -3.46 -12.84
C PHE A 273 16.16 -4.03 -14.06
N GLN A 274 15.86 -5.34 -14.12
CA GLN A 274 15.15 -5.96 -15.26
C GLN A 274 13.69 -6.32 -14.99
N LEU A 275 13.12 -6.00 -13.82
CA LEU A 275 11.67 -6.09 -13.64
C LEU A 275 11.01 -4.94 -14.40
N GLY A 276 10.84 -5.14 -15.71
CA GLY A 276 10.13 -4.25 -16.65
C GLY A 276 8.62 -4.20 -16.43
N CYS A 277 8.16 -4.21 -15.18
CA CYS A 277 6.77 -4.07 -14.79
C CYS A 277 6.65 -3.01 -13.69
N GLY A 278 6.33 -1.78 -14.09
CA GLY A 278 5.97 -0.70 -13.16
C GLY A 278 7.14 -0.13 -12.34
N THR A 279 7.15 1.19 -12.11
CA THR A 279 8.06 1.78 -11.13
C THR A 279 7.39 1.68 -9.77
N HIS A 280 8.00 0.99 -8.81
CA HIS A 280 7.58 1.12 -7.42
C HIS A 280 8.00 2.49 -6.92
N TYR A 281 7.09 3.15 -6.22
CA TYR A 281 7.35 4.42 -5.59
C TYR A 281 7.25 4.28 -4.08
N SER A 282 8.02 5.12 -3.39
CA SER A 282 7.93 5.28 -1.95
C SER A 282 7.57 6.72 -1.61
N ILE A 283 6.61 6.91 -0.71
CA ILE A 283 6.37 8.17 0.00
C ILE A 283 6.69 7.97 1.48
N THR A 284 7.31 8.98 2.08
CA THR A 284 7.52 9.05 3.53
C THR A 284 6.75 10.25 4.08
N VAL A 285 5.94 10.02 5.11
CA VAL A 285 5.25 11.08 5.86
C VAL A 285 5.86 11.12 7.25
N CYS A 286 6.19 12.29 7.77
CA CYS A 286 6.83 12.41 9.06
C CYS A 286 6.42 13.66 9.82
N SER A 287 6.58 13.61 11.15
CA SER A 287 6.48 14.79 11.97
C SER A 287 7.61 15.78 11.64
N PRO A 288 7.41 17.10 11.82
CA PRO A 288 8.44 18.12 11.61
C PRO A 288 9.82 17.84 12.26
#